data_AF-A0AAV4HSF8-F1
#
_entry.id   AF-A0AAV4HSF8-F1
#
_cell.length_a   1.000
_cell.length_b   1.000
_cell.length_c   1.000
_cell.angle_alpha   90.00
_cell.angle_beta   90.00
_cell.angle_gamma   90.00
#
_symmetry.space_group_name_H-M   'P 1'
#
loop_
_entity.id
_entity.type
_entity.pdbx_description
1 polymer ?
#
loop_
_entity_poly.entity_id
_entity_poly.type
_entity_poly.pdbx_seq_one_letter_code
_entity_poly.pdbx_strand_id
1 'polypeptide(L)'
;MGFQRCCVYSSSSLDNIPHCIPTPVNVTFNSTHPIDLGSVEAQQEMSQQQLSLSSAIHKSVTKTMDPVTGYHPTPKKRNLKLCQNYRTISLISHHGKVMLKVILNRIKPEAEKNIADEQAGFRPGLSTVENKFAMLEYSWKSISSTNRSFTMSS
;
A
#
# COMPACT_ATOMS: atom_id res chain seq x y z
N MET A 1 -3.10 -5.61 29.47
CA MET A 1 -2.63 -6.97 29.12
C MET A 1 -1.22 -6.83 28.56
N GLY A 2 -0.20 -6.92 29.41
CA GLY A 2 1.20 -6.80 28.98
C GLY A 2 1.92 -8.12 29.22
N PHE A 3 2.30 -8.82 28.15
CA PHE A 3 3.20 -9.96 28.22
C PHE A 3 4.62 -9.43 28.33
N GLN A 4 5.27 -9.58 29.47
CA GLN A 4 6.71 -9.36 29.56
C GLN A 4 7.41 -10.71 29.39
N ARG A 5 8.07 -10.90 28.26
CA ARG A 5 8.93 -12.06 27.98
C ARG A 5 10.21 -11.92 28.81
N CYS A 6 10.32 -12.65 29.91
CA CYS A 6 11.63 -12.93 30.50
C CYS A 6 12.21 -14.17 29.81
N CYS A 7 13.19 -13.98 28.93
CA CYS A 7 14.02 -15.06 28.42
C CYS A 7 15.11 -15.34 29.47
N VAL A 8 15.08 -16.50 30.11
CA VAL A 8 16.21 -16.97 30.92
C VAL A 8 17.15 -17.71 29.98
N TYR A 9 18.34 -17.18 29.75
CA TYR A 9 19.41 -17.88 29.04
C TYR A 9 20.14 -18.80 30.03
N SER A 10 20.07 -20.11 29.82
CA SER A 10 20.97 -21.06 30.49
C SER A 10 22.26 -21.16 29.69
N SER A 11 23.38 -20.84 30.33
CA SER A 11 24.73 -20.78 29.73
C SER A 11 25.36 -22.14 29.44
N SER A 12 24.57 -23.14 29.04
CA SER A 12 25.06 -24.50 28.80
C SER A 12 24.25 -25.17 27.70
N SER A 13 24.96 -25.55 26.64
CA SER A 13 24.54 -26.27 25.42
C SER A 13 24.07 -25.45 24.21
N LEU A 14 24.78 -25.73 23.10
CA LEU A 14 24.45 -25.42 21.72
C LEU A 14 23.15 -26.15 21.35
N ASP A 15 22.01 -25.46 21.46
CA ASP A 15 20.79 -25.67 20.65
C ASP A 15 19.72 -24.74 21.22
N ASN A 16 19.76 -23.47 20.79
CA ASN A 16 18.93 -22.38 21.28
C ASN A 16 17.55 -22.38 20.59
N ILE A 17 16.57 -23.11 21.13
CA ILE A 17 15.14 -22.88 20.85
C ILE A 17 14.40 -22.70 22.18
N PRO A 18 13.90 -21.49 22.51
CA PRO A 18 13.22 -21.25 23.78
C PRO A 18 11.81 -21.86 23.79
N HIS A 19 11.59 -22.86 24.66
CA HIS A 19 10.26 -23.37 24.98
C HIS A 19 9.63 -22.52 26.09
N CYS A 20 8.50 -21.86 25.83
CA CYS A 20 7.75 -21.10 26.83
C CYS A 20 6.62 -21.95 27.42
N ILE A 21 6.65 -22.23 28.72
CA ILE A 21 5.52 -22.80 29.46
C ILE A 21 4.82 -21.65 30.22
N PRO A 22 3.51 -21.43 30.03
CA PRO A 22 2.80 -20.39 30.77
C PRO A 22 2.37 -20.93 32.14
N THR A 23 2.96 -20.42 33.22
CA THR A 23 2.40 -20.58 34.57
C THR A 23 1.66 -19.31 35.00
N PRO A 24 0.48 -19.41 35.60
CA PRO A 24 -0.24 -18.24 36.10
C PRO A 24 0.38 -17.78 37.41
N VAL A 25 1.01 -16.59 37.41
CA VAL A 25 1.38 -15.90 38.65
C VAL A 25 0.35 -14.80 38.91
N ASN A 26 -0.35 -14.91 40.03
CA ASN A 26 -1.22 -13.86 40.54
C ASN A 26 -0.35 -12.66 40.94
N VAL A 27 -0.34 -11.61 40.13
CA VAL A 27 0.27 -10.33 40.50
C VAL A 27 -0.79 -9.51 41.25
N THR A 28 -0.73 -9.49 42.58
CA THR A 28 -1.42 -8.48 43.38
C THR A 28 -0.73 -7.14 43.14
N PHE A 29 -1.36 -6.29 42.34
CA PHE A 29 -0.86 -4.95 42.02
C PHE A 29 -1.12 -4.00 43.20
N ASN A 30 -0.30 -4.11 44.25
CA ASN A 30 -0.26 -3.12 45.32
C ASN A 30 0.85 -2.10 45.01
N SER A 31 0.54 -1.13 44.15
CA SER A 31 1.35 0.09 44.00
C SER A 31 0.44 1.30 44.18
N THR A 32 0.34 1.77 45.42
CA THR A 32 -0.17 3.10 45.79
C THR A 32 0.90 4.17 45.53
N HIS A 33 1.32 4.31 44.27
CA HIS A 33 1.98 5.53 43.81
C HIS A 33 1.06 6.20 42.78
N PRO A 34 0.68 7.48 43.00
CA PRO A 34 -0.15 8.20 42.05
C PRO A 34 0.54 8.18 40.69
N ILE A 35 -0.16 7.70 39.66
CA ILE A 35 0.20 7.99 38.28
C ILE A 35 0.25 9.52 38.21
N ASP A 36 1.42 10.09 37.91
CA ASP A 36 1.58 11.54 37.77
C ASP A 36 0.68 12.02 36.63
N LEU A 37 -0.53 12.44 37.00
CA LEU A 37 -1.59 12.87 36.09
C LEU A 37 -1.07 13.96 35.14
N GLY A 38 -0.16 14.83 35.61
CA GLY A 38 0.47 15.86 34.79
C GLY A 38 1.35 15.31 33.66
N SER A 39 2.03 14.19 33.88
CA SER A 39 2.82 13.53 32.83
C SER A 39 1.94 12.89 31.75
N VAL A 40 0.82 12.26 32.14
CA VAL A 40 -0.12 11.64 31.20
C VAL A 40 -0.89 12.70 30.41
N GLU A 41 -1.30 13.79 31.05
CA GLU A 41 -1.94 14.93 30.39
C GLU A 41 -0.98 15.61 29.42
N ALA A 42 0.27 15.86 29.81
CA ALA A 42 1.29 16.40 28.91
C ALA A 42 1.57 15.47 27.71
N GLN A 43 1.63 14.15 27.92
CA GLN A 43 1.77 13.17 26.84
C GLN A 43 0.55 13.16 25.91
N GLN A 44 -0.65 13.28 26.47
CA GLN A 44 -1.89 13.36 25.71
C GLN A 44 -1.99 14.67 24.91
N GLU A 45 -1.60 15.79 25.50
CA GLU A 45 -1.54 17.10 24.86
C GLU A 45 -0.51 17.11 23.71
N MET A 46 0.69 16.58 23.93
CA MET A 46 1.68 16.43 22.86
C MET A 46 1.14 15.55 21.72
N SER A 47 0.44 14.46 22.07
CA SER A 47 -0.19 13.59 21.08
C SER A 47 -1.30 14.30 20.31
N GLN A 48 -2.12 15.11 20.98
CA GLN A 48 -3.15 15.93 20.34
C GLN A 48 -2.56 17.04 19.46
N GLN A 49 -1.47 17.67 19.89
CA GLN A 49 -0.73 18.65 19.09
C GLN A 49 -0.13 18.00 17.83
N GLN A 50 0.40 16.78 17.94
CA GLN A 50 0.93 16.05 16.80
C GLN A 50 -0.17 15.64 15.81
N LEU A 51 -1.32 15.19 16.31
CA LEU A 51 -2.50 14.89 15.49
C LEU A 51 -3.04 16.14 14.79
N SER A 52 -3.14 17.27 15.51
CA SER A 52 -3.65 18.52 14.94
C SER A 52 -2.73 19.03 13.81
N LEU A 53 -1.41 18.99 14.01
CA LEU A 53 -0.42 19.34 13.00
C LEU A 53 -0.52 18.43 11.78
N SER A 54 -0.61 17.11 11.98
CA SER A 54 -0.72 16.15 10.87
C SER A 54 -1.99 16.38 10.04
N SER A 55 -3.12 16.68 10.71
CA SER A 55 -4.38 16.98 10.04
C SER A 55 -4.35 18.29 9.27
N ALA A 56 -3.64 19.31 9.78
CA ALA A 56 -3.46 20.59 9.11
C ALA A 56 -2.58 20.45 7.86
N ILE A 57 -1.47 19.71 7.97
CA ILE A 57 -0.60 19.39 6.82
C ILE A 57 -1.42 18.63 5.77
N HIS A 58 -2.18 17.62 6.18
CA HIS A 58 -3.02 16.85 5.26
C HIS A 58 -4.02 17.74 4.52
N LYS A 59 -4.74 18.62 5.23
CA LYS A 59 -5.69 19.57 4.62
C LYS A 59 -5.02 20.52 3.63
N SER A 60 -3.85 21.05 3.98
CA SER A 60 -3.08 21.93 3.09
C SER A 60 -2.62 21.18 1.83
N VAL A 61 -2.14 19.94 2.00
CA VAL A 61 -1.75 19.09 0.87
C VAL A 61 -2.94 18.79 -0.03
N THR A 62 -4.08 18.36 0.53
CA THR A 62 -5.26 18.02 -0.28
C THR A 62 -5.80 19.22 -1.06
N LYS A 63 -5.80 20.41 -0.45
CA LYS A 63 -6.23 21.65 -1.13
C LYS A 63 -5.35 21.98 -2.35
N THR A 64 -4.05 21.66 -2.31
CA THR A 64 -3.16 21.87 -3.47
C THR A 64 -3.40 20.88 -4.61
N MET A 65 -4.09 19.77 -4.33
CA MET A 65 -4.40 18.71 -5.29
C MET A 65 -5.73 18.92 -6.02
N ASP A 66 -6.54 19.91 -5.59
CA ASP A 66 -7.79 20.25 -6.26
C ASP A 66 -7.56 20.74 -7.71
N PRO A 67 -8.51 20.50 -8.63
CA PRO A 67 -8.41 20.95 -10.02
C PRO A 67 -8.30 22.48 -10.10
N VAL A 68 -7.26 23.01 -10.75
CA VAL A 68 -7.02 24.47 -10.78
C VAL A 68 -8.01 25.20 -11.69
N THR A 69 -8.32 24.61 -12.84
CA THR A 69 -9.13 25.23 -13.90
C THR A 69 -10.38 24.41 -14.23
N GLY A 70 -10.74 23.46 -13.35
CA GLY A 70 -11.90 22.61 -13.55
C GLY A 70 -11.68 21.49 -14.59
N TYR A 71 -12.81 20.97 -15.06
CA TYR A 71 -12.91 19.74 -15.84
C TYR A 71 -12.92 20.03 -17.34
N HIS A 72 -11.94 19.50 -18.08
CA HIS A 72 -11.77 19.76 -19.50
C HIS A 72 -12.21 18.53 -20.32
N PRO A 73 -13.27 18.61 -21.15
CA PRO A 73 -13.70 17.51 -21.98
C PRO A 73 -12.72 17.32 -23.15
N THR A 74 -12.13 16.13 -23.24
CA THR A 74 -11.22 15.73 -24.32
C THR A 74 -11.84 14.59 -25.12
N PRO A 75 -11.86 14.65 -26.45
CA PRO A 75 -12.45 13.57 -27.26
C PRO A 75 -11.63 12.28 -27.13
N LYS A 76 -12.32 11.17 -26.84
CA LYS A 76 -11.75 9.81 -26.74
C LYS A 76 -11.99 8.98 -28.01
N LYS A 77 -13.10 9.22 -28.74
CA LYS A 77 -13.45 8.51 -29.98
C LYS A 77 -13.71 9.49 -31.12
N ARG A 78 -13.69 8.99 -32.36
CA ARG A 78 -13.90 9.81 -33.58
C ARG A 78 -15.26 10.51 -33.64
N ASN A 79 -16.32 9.91 -33.09
CA ASN A 79 -17.66 10.49 -33.15
C ASN A 79 -17.85 11.59 -32.09
N LEU A 80 -17.63 12.84 -32.47
CA LEU A 80 -17.69 14.00 -31.56
C LEU A 80 -19.11 14.42 -31.14
N LYS A 81 -20.15 13.83 -31.71
CA LYS A 81 -21.55 14.21 -31.42
C LYS A 81 -22.11 13.58 -30.14
N LEU A 82 -21.49 12.51 -29.64
CA LEU A 82 -21.97 11.80 -28.46
C LEU A 82 -21.19 12.23 -27.23
N CYS A 83 -21.88 12.64 -26.17
CA CYS A 83 -21.27 13.02 -24.89
C CYS A 83 -20.38 11.90 -24.31
N GLN A 84 -20.80 10.64 -24.46
CA GLN A 84 -20.06 9.44 -24.04
C GLN A 84 -18.68 9.28 -24.71
N ASN A 85 -18.44 9.98 -25.82
CA ASN A 85 -17.17 9.95 -26.53
C ASN A 85 -16.17 10.98 -26.02
N TYR A 86 -16.55 11.80 -25.03
CA TYR A 86 -15.62 12.67 -24.33
C TYR A 86 -15.20 12.02 -23.02
N ARG A 87 -13.93 12.24 -22.66
CA ARG A 87 -13.40 11.97 -21.32
C ARG A 87 -13.07 13.29 -20.66
N THR A 88 -13.38 13.40 -19.39
CA THR A 88 -13.01 14.57 -18.61
C THR A 88 -11.57 14.45 -18.12
N ILE A 89 -10.78 15.50 -18.27
CA ILE A 89 -9.42 15.61 -17.70
C ILE A 89 -9.43 16.74 -16.68
N SER A 90 -8.95 16.46 -15.47
CA SER A 90 -8.70 17.47 -14.45
C SER A 90 -7.27 18.00 -14.60
N LEU A 91 -7.11 19.32 -14.60
CA LEU A 91 -5.79 19.96 -14.61
C LEU A 91 -5.32 20.22 -13.18
N ILE A 92 -4.24 19.53 -12.81
CA ILE A 92 -3.60 19.63 -11.49
C ILE A 92 -2.61 20.78 -11.48
N SER A 93 -2.54 21.50 -10.35
CA SER A 93 -1.59 22.59 -10.12
C SER A 93 -0.13 22.14 -10.24
N HIS A 94 0.78 23.09 -10.49
CA HIS A 94 2.22 22.78 -10.54
C HIS A 94 2.71 22.16 -9.22
N HIS A 95 2.30 22.73 -8.09
CA HIS A 95 2.60 22.21 -6.75
C HIS A 95 2.02 20.80 -6.54
N GLY A 96 0.78 20.56 -6.96
CA GLY A 96 0.15 19.24 -6.88
C GLY A 96 0.89 18.18 -7.69
N LYS A 97 1.41 18.52 -8.88
CA LYS A 97 2.24 17.62 -9.69
C LYS A 97 3.54 17.24 -8.98
N VAL A 98 4.20 18.19 -8.31
CA VAL A 98 5.42 17.91 -7.52
C VAL A 98 5.08 16.96 -6.37
N MET A 99 4.02 17.24 -5.63
CA MET A 99 3.58 16.39 -4.52
C MET A 99 3.23 14.96 -4.99
N LEU A 100 2.52 14.83 -6.10
CA LEU A 100 2.20 13.53 -6.70
C LEU A 100 3.44 12.73 -7.09
N LYS A 101 4.50 13.39 -7.59
CA LYS A 101 5.78 12.70 -7.88
C LYS A 101 6.42 12.16 -6.61
N VAL A 102 6.39 12.92 -5.51
CA VAL A 102 6.94 12.46 -4.21
C VAL A 102 6.14 11.26 -3.70
N ILE A 103 4.81 11.32 -3.75
CA ILE A 103 3.94 10.20 -3.33
C ILE A 103 4.19 8.98 -4.22
N LEU A 104 4.22 9.16 -5.53
CA LEU A 104 4.47 8.08 -6.49
C LEU A 104 5.80 7.37 -6.20
N ASN A 105 6.88 8.13 -5.97
CA ASN A 105 8.20 7.56 -5.67
C ASN A 105 8.22 6.76 -4.36
N ARG A 106 7.39 7.12 -3.37
CA ARG A 106 7.27 6.38 -2.11
C ARG A 106 6.47 5.10 -2.26
N ILE A 107 5.42 5.10 -3.08
CA ILE A 107 4.52 3.94 -3.26
C ILE A 107 5.07 2.95 -4.28
N LYS A 108 5.79 3.43 -5.30
CA LYS A 108 6.31 2.62 -6.40
C LYS A 108 7.02 1.31 -5.97
N PRO A 109 7.96 1.29 -5.01
CA PRO A 109 8.64 0.05 -4.64
C PRO A 109 7.71 -1.00 -4.01
N GLU A 110 6.63 -0.56 -3.36
CA GLU A 110 5.66 -1.48 -2.77
C GLU A 110 4.62 -1.92 -3.81
N ALA A 111 4.23 -1.02 -4.72
CA ALA A 111 3.38 -1.36 -5.84
C ALA A 111 4.04 -2.42 -6.75
N GLU A 112 5.33 -2.28 -7.06
CA GLU A 112 6.04 -3.22 -7.93
C GLU A 112 6.10 -4.65 -7.37
N LYS A 113 6.07 -4.85 -6.04
CA LYS A 113 6.00 -6.18 -5.43
C LYS A 113 4.61 -6.81 -5.46
N ASN A 114 3.58 -5.97 -5.47
CA ASN A 114 2.18 -6.40 -5.37
C ASN A 114 1.49 -6.51 -6.74
N ILE A 115 2.10 -5.97 -7.80
CA ILE A 115 1.57 -6.02 -9.18
C ILE A 115 1.92 -7.39 -9.81
N ALA A 116 0.93 -8.02 -10.45
CA ALA A 116 1.10 -9.29 -11.15
C ALA A 116 2.07 -9.17 -12.35
N ASP A 117 2.79 -10.24 -12.65
CA ASP A 117 3.78 -10.26 -13.74
C ASP A 117 3.14 -10.09 -15.12
N GLU A 118 1.88 -10.48 -15.28
CA GLU A 118 1.10 -10.28 -16.52
C GLU A 118 0.75 -8.81 -16.76
N GLN A 119 0.83 -7.95 -15.75
CA GLN A 119 0.48 -6.55 -15.90
C GLN A 119 1.62 -5.77 -16.55
N ALA A 120 1.53 -5.56 -17.86
CA ALA A 120 2.50 -4.74 -18.59
C ALA A 120 2.26 -3.22 -18.47
N GLY A 121 1.04 -2.80 -18.13
CA GLY A 121 0.67 -1.38 -18.04
C GLY A 121 1.31 -0.69 -16.83
N PHE A 122 1.81 0.53 -17.03
CA PHE A 122 2.40 1.37 -15.98
C PHE A 122 3.66 0.80 -15.29
N ARG A 123 4.28 -0.23 -15.86
CA ARG A 123 5.56 -0.77 -15.42
C ARG A 123 6.71 -0.21 -16.25
N PRO A 124 7.87 0.07 -15.62
CA PRO A 124 9.07 0.45 -16.38
C PRO A 124 9.54 -0.72 -17.25
N GLY A 125 9.97 -0.45 -18.47
CA GLY A 125 10.57 -1.47 -19.36
C GLY A 125 9.59 -2.43 -20.03
N LEU A 126 8.28 -2.29 -19.80
CA LEU A 126 7.24 -3.04 -20.50
C LEU A 126 6.45 -2.10 -21.41
N SER A 127 6.36 -2.42 -22.70
CA SER A 127 5.54 -1.70 -23.66
C SER A 127 4.35 -2.56 -24.10
N THR A 128 3.48 -1.98 -24.92
CA THR A 128 2.34 -2.68 -25.52
C THR A 128 2.78 -3.85 -26.39
N VAL A 129 4.01 -3.80 -26.94
CA VAL A 129 4.56 -4.85 -27.79
C VAL A 129 4.88 -6.08 -26.94
N GLU A 130 5.61 -5.94 -25.84
CA GLU A 130 5.93 -7.05 -24.92
C GLU A 130 4.64 -7.67 -24.36
N ASN A 131 3.65 -6.85 -24.02
CA ASN A 131 2.35 -7.35 -23.57
C ASN A 131 1.63 -8.19 -24.63
N LYS A 132 1.70 -7.77 -25.91
CA LYS A 132 1.09 -8.50 -27.01
C LYS A 132 1.81 -9.84 -27.22
N PHE A 133 3.14 -9.87 -27.13
CA PHE A 133 3.90 -11.11 -27.22
C PHE A 133 3.57 -12.08 -26.09
N ALA A 134 3.54 -11.60 -24.83
CA ALA A 134 3.15 -12.40 -23.69
C ALA A 134 1.75 -13.01 -23.89
N MET A 135 0.77 -12.19 -24.28
CA MET A 135 -0.60 -12.64 -24.56
C MET A 135 -0.66 -13.72 -25.66
N LEU A 136 0.11 -13.57 -26.74
CA LEU A 136 0.18 -14.56 -27.81
C LEU A 136 0.79 -15.88 -27.32
N GLU A 137 1.82 -15.81 -26.48
CA GLU A 137 2.44 -17.00 -25.88
C GLU A 137 1.45 -17.74 -24.97
N TYR A 138 0.69 -17.03 -24.13
CA TYR A 138 -0.37 -17.62 -23.30
C TYR A 138 -1.44 -18.32 -24.15
N SER A 139 -1.89 -17.67 -25.22
CA SER A 139 -2.89 -18.25 -26.13
C SER A 139 -2.35 -19.51 -26.81
N TRP A 140 -1.11 -19.50 -27.29
CA TRP A 140 -0.50 -20.65 -27.94
C TRP A 140 -0.29 -21.82 -26.98
N LYS A 141 0.14 -21.56 -25.73
CA LYS A 141 0.24 -22.57 -24.67
C LYS A 141 -1.12 -23.20 -24.36
N SER A 142 -2.18 -22.39 -24.30
CA SER A 142 -3.55 -22.87 -24.07
C SER A 142 -4.07 -23.75 -25.21
N ILE A 143 -3.82 -23.38 -26.46
CA ILE A 143 -4.24 -24.19 -27.62
C ILE A 143 -3.46 -25.51 -27.63
N SER A 144 -2.16 -25.46 -27.33
CA SER A 144 -1.29 -26.63 -27.29
C SER A 144 -1.67 -27.61 -26.17
N SER A 145 -2.06 -27.10 -24.99
CA SER A 145 -2.52 -27.95 -23.89
C SER A 145 -3.86 -28.61 -24.18
N THR A 146 -4.82 -27.89 -24.79
CA THR A 146 -6.10 -28.45 -25.25
C THR A 146 -5.93 -29.50 -26.34
N ASN A 147 -5.05 -29.27 -27.31
CA ASN A 147 -4.78 -30.27 -28.35
C ASN A 147 -4.11 -31.53 -27.77
N ARG A 148 -3.25 -31.39 -26.75
CA ARG A 148 -2.58 -32.52 -26.10
C ARG A 148 -3.56 -33.40 -25.31
N SER A 149 -4.54 -32.82 -24.62
CA SER A 149 -5.59 -33.60 -23.94
C SER A 149 -6.55 -34.29 -24.92
N PHE A 150 -6.79 -33.71 -26.10
CA PHE A 150 -7.58 -34.35 -27.15
C PHE A 150 -6.86 -35.58 -27.75
N THR A 151 -5.53 -35.52 -27.91
CA THR A 151 -4.71 -36.65 -28.43
C THR A 151 -4.51 -37.82 -27.47
N MET A 152 -4.79 -37.66 -26.17
CA MET A 152 -4.69 -38.74 -25.17
C MET A 152 -6.03 -39.45 -24.89
N SER A 153 -7.08 -39.06 -25.61
CA SER A 153 -8.46 -39.55 -25.43
C SER A 153 -8.93 -40.47 -26.57
N SER A 154 -8.03 -40.96 -27.43
CA SER A 154 -8.33 -41.82 -28.60
C SER A 154 -7.43 -43.03 -28.65
#